data_AF-A0A2U2DGQ2-F1
#
_entry.id   AF-A0A2U2DGQ2-F1
#
_cell.length_a   1.000
_cell.length_b   1.000
_cell.length_c   1.000
_cell.angle_alpha   90.00
_cell.angle_beta   90.00
_cell.angle_gamma   90.00
#
_symmetry.space_group_name_H-M   'P 1'
#
loop_
_entity.id
_entity.type
_entity.pdbx_description
1 polymer ?
#
loop_
_entity_poly.entity_id
_entity_poly.type
_entity_poly.pdbx_seq_one_letter_code
_entity_poly.pdbx_strand_id
1 'polypeptide(L)'
;MTDFLDTLRTPEDIAEHISRATGVTMTGRTVWEKARRLGIAKKLGRSMFIAIDDIPLLLAPGPPLGKRASAAYDRLSTEEALKIFRQRSRERKKREAEGQ
;
A
#
# COMPACT_ATOMS: atom_id res chain seq x y z
N MET A 1 -28.94 -7.98 -12.10
CA MET A 1 -27.92 -6.94 -12.31
C MET A 1 -27.95 -6.10 -11.05
N THR A 2 -27.29 -6.58 -10.00
CA THR A 2 -27.21 -5.87 -8.71
C THR A 2 -26.30 -4.67 -8.93
N ASP A 3 -26.80 -3.49 -8.59
CA ASP A 3 -26.11 -2.24 -8.84
C ASP A 3 -24.77 -2.27 -8.12
N PHE A 4 -23.68 -2.08 -8.87
CA PHE A 4 -22.33 -1.97 -8.32
C PHE A 4 -22.28 -0.99 -7.13
N LEU A 5 -23.11 0.05 -7.16
CA LEU A 5 -23.27 1.02 -6.08
C LEU A 5 -23.84 0.43 -4.78
N ASP A 6 -24.71 -0.58 -4.85
CA ASP A 6 -25.31 -1.23 -3.67
C ASP A 6 -24.28 -1.99 -2.84
N THR A 7 -23.16 -2.37 -3.46
CA THR A 7 -22.07 -3.12 -2.81
C THR A 7 -21.00 -2.21 -2.20
N LEU A 8 -21.03 -0.92 -2.49
CA LEU A 8 -20.05 0.05 -1.99
C LEU A 8 -20.34 0.41 -0.52
N ARG A 9 -19.31 0.32 0.31
CA ARG A 9 -19.36 0.64 1.74
C ARG A 9 -18.20 1.55 2.13
N THR A 10 -18.38 2.32 3.20
CA THR A 10 -17.31 3.16 3.73
C THR A 10 -16.23 2.29 4.39
N PRO A 11 -14.99 2.78 4.53
CA PRO A 11 -13.96 2.06 5.28
C PRO A 11 -14.39 1.71 6.71
N GLU A 12 -15.18 2.57 7.36
CA GLU A 12 -15.75 2.37 8.68
C GLU A 12 -16.73 1.18 8.70
N ASP A 13 -17.66 1.13 7.76
CA ASP A 13 -18.63 0.02 7.65
C ASP A 13 -17.92 -1.32 7.39
N ILE A 14 -16.90 -1.32 6.53
CA ILE A 14 -16.09 -2.52 6.25
C ILE A 14 -15.32 -2.95 7.48
N ALA A 15 -14.75 -2.00 8.23
CA ALA A 15 -14.02 -2.29 9.46
C ALA A 15 -14.94 -2.89 10.53
N GLU A 16 -16.14 -2.35 10.69
CA GLU A 16 -17.16 -2.88 11.59
C GLU A 16 -17.60 -4.28 11.16
N HIS A 17 -17.86 -4.49 9.87
CA HIS A 17 -18.24 -5.78 9.33
C HIS A 17 -17.17 -6.85 9.62
N ILE A 18 -15.90 -6.54 9.33
CA ILE A 18 -14.79 -7.47 9.59
C ILE A 18 -14.63 -7.73 11.08
N SER A 19 -14.75 -6.69 11.92
CA SER A 19 -14.62 -6.84 13.38
C SER A 19 -15.71 -7.75 13.94
N ARG A 20 -16.95 -7.60 13.46
CA ARG A 20 -18.09 -8.47 13.83
C ARG A 20 -17.91 -9.91 13.34
N ALA A 21 -17.39 -10.10 12.12
CA ALA A 21 -17.25 -11.43 11.52
C ALA A 21 -16.05 -12.23 12.06
N THR A 22 -14.95 -11.56 12.41
CA THR A 22 -13.68 -12.21 12.77
C THR A 22 -13.30 -12.06 14.25
N GLY A 23 -13.96 -11.16 14.98
CA GLY A 23 -13.57 -10.78 16.35
C GLY A 23 -12.30 -9.93 16.42
N VAL A 24 -11.68 -9.59 15.28
CA VAL A 24 -10.46 -8.77 15.23
C VAL A 24 -10.83 -7.30 15.15
N THR A 25 -10.38 -6.51 16.14
CA THR A 25 -10.57 -5.06 16.11
C THR A 25 -9.77 -4.44 14.97
N MET A 26 -10.47 -3.86 14.00
CA MET A 26 -9.87 -3.08 12.92
C MET A 26 -10.51 -1.70 12.83
N THR A 27 -9.72 -0.69 12.48
CA THR A 27 -10.21 0.68 12.29
C THR A 27 -10.49 0.97 10.82
N GLY A 28 -11.42 1.91 10.54
CA GLY A 28 -11.66 2.41 9.19
C GLY A 28 -10.39 2.97 8.54
N ARG A 29 -9.49 3.60 9.31
CA ARG A 29 -8.18 4.07 8.81
C ARG A 29 -7.29 2.92 8.32
N THR A 30 -7.26 1.79 9.02
CA THR A 30 -6.49 0.61 8.60
C THR A 30 -7.04 0.05 7.29
N VAL A 31 -8.37 -0.07 7.19
CA VAL A 31 -9.05 -0.50 5.96
C VAL A 31 -8.74 0.44 4.82
N TRP A 32 -8.83 1.74 5.05
CA TRP A 32 -8.53 2.80 4.08
C TRP A 32 -7.11 2.68 3.52
N GLU A 33 -6.10 2.63 4.39
CA GLU A 33 -4.69 2.47 3.99
C GLU A 33 -4.46 1.17 3.21
N LYS A 34 -5.07 0.06 3.65
CA LYS A 34 -4.92 -1.24 2.98
C LYS A 34 -5.60 -1.25 1.62
N ALA A 35 -6.83 -0.76 1.52
CA ALA A 35 -7.57 -0.63 0.26
C ALA A 35 -6.84 0.27 -0.76
N ARG A 36 -6.27 1.39 -0.28
CA ARG A 36 -5.46 2.30 -1.10
C ARG A 36 -4.19 1.63 -1.62
N ARG A 37 -3.53 0.81 -0.80
CA ARG A 37 -2.33 0.08 -1.21
C ARG A 37 -2.62 -1.03 -2.23
N LEU A 38 -3.78 -1.66 -2.11
CA LEU A 38 -4.23 -2.72 -3.00
C LEU A 38 -4.87 -2.19 -4.30
N GLY A 39 -5.18 -0.88 -4.39
CA GLY A 39 -5.79 -0.28 -5.58
C GLY A 39 -7.29 -0.54 -5.73
N ILE A 40 -7.94 -1.10 -4.70
CA ILE A 40 -9.38 -1.43 -4.69
C ILE A 40 -10.26 -0.27 -4.18
N ALA A 41 -9.64 0.75 -3.58
CA ALA A 41 -10.33 1.95 -3.12
C ALA A 41 -11.00 2.71 -4.28
N LYS A 42 -12.30 2.94 -4.18
CA LYS A 42 -13.07 3.78 -5.11
C LYS A 42 -13.32 5.14 -4.48
N LYS A 43 -13.14 6.21 -5.24
CA LYS A 43 -13.43 7.58 -4.77
C LYS A 43 -14.68 8.08 -5.47
N LEU A 44 -15.72 8.38 -4.69
CA LEU A 44 -16.95 9.01 -5.18
C LEU A 44 -17.11 10.36 -4.46
N GLY A 45 -16.96 11.44 -5.22
CA GLY A 45 -16.89 12.79 -4.66
C GLY A 45 -15.70 12.95 -3.70
N ARG A 46 -16.01 13.30 -2.44
CA ARG A 46 -15.01 13.48 -1.37
C ARG A 46 -14.81 12.23 -0.51
N SER A 47 -15.65 11.21 -0.71
CA SER A 47 -15.66 10.00 0.12
C SER A 47 -14.99 8.84 -0.59
N MET A 48 -14.37 7.97 0.20
CA MET A 48 -13.84 6.70 -0.28
C MET A 48 -14.86 5.59 0.02
N PHE A 49 -14.95 4.65 -0.92
CA PHE A 49 -15.75 3.45 -0.81
C PHE A 49 -14.95 2.22 -1.24
N ILE A 50 -15.37 1.07 -0.74
CA ILE A 50 -14.79 -0.24 -1.03
C ILE A 50 -15.97 -1.18 -1.32
N ALA A 51 -15.84 -2.03 -2.33
CA ALA A 51 -16.86 -3.05 -2.59
C ALA A 51 -16.76 -4.15 -1.53
N ILE A 52 -17.91 -4.62 -1.04
CA ILE A 52 -17.98 -5.74 -0.08
C ILE A 52 -17.23 -6.97 -0.61
N ASP A 53 -17.30 -7.22 -1.91
CA ASP A 53 -16.65 -8.36 -2.56
C ASP A 53 -15.11 -8.31 -2.50
N ASP A 54 -14.52 -7.15 -2.21
CA ASP A 54 -13.07 -6.98 -2.07
C ASP A 54 -12.57 -7.24 -0.63
N ILE A 55 -13.45 -7.56 0.33
CA ILE A 55 -13.07 -7.89 1.72
C ILE A 55 -12.04 -9.03 1.80
N PRO A 56 -12.14 -10.13 1.02
CA PRO A 56 -11.11 -11.17 1.02
C PRO A 56 -9.71 -10.63 0.68
N LEU A 57 -9.59 -9.64 -0.21
CA LEU A 57 -8.31 -8.99 -0.54
C LEU A 57 -7.78 -8.16 0.64
N LEU A 58 -8.68 -7.55 1.42
CA LEU A 58 -8.34 -6.85 2.66
C LEU A 58 -7.94 -7.80 3.79
N LEU A 59 -8.30 -9.08 3.75
CA LEU A 59 -7.90 -10.07 4.76
C LEU A 59 -6.71 -10.90 4.34
N ALA A 60 -6.43 -10.97 3.03
CA ALA A 60 -5.27 -11.65 2.51
C ALA A 60 -3.97 -11.12 3.18
N PRO A 61 -3.00 -12.00 3.47
CA PRO A 61 -1.68 -11.58 3.90
C PRO A 61 -1.08 -10.71 2.79
N GLY A 62 -1.03 -9.40 3.05
CA GLY A 62 -0.51 -8.45 2.10
C GLY A 62 1.00 -8.64 1.91
N PRO A 63 1.58 -8.11 0.82
CA PRO A 63 3.03 -8.02 0.73
C PRO A 63 3.56 -7.27 1.95
N PRO A 64 4.66 -7.71 2.57
CA PRO A 64 5.13 -7.17 3.84
C PRO A 64 5.29 -5.64 3.76
N LEU A 65 4.77 -4.98 4.80
CA LEU A 65 4.94 -3.56 5.11
C LEU A 65 6.44 -3.22 5.12
N GLY A 66 7.00 -2.90 3.95
CA GLY A 66 8.45 -2.68 3.79
C GLY A 66 9.02 -2.91 2.39
N LYS A 67 8.32 -3.61 1.49
CA LYS A 67 8.85 -3.92 0.14
C LYS A 67 8.69 -2.78 -0.90
N ARG A 68 8.70 -1.51 -0.48
CA ARG A 68 8.81 -0.38 -1.43
C ARG A 68 10.26 0.07 -1.69
N ALA A 69 11.25 -0.65 -1.16
CA ALA A 69 12.64 -0.49 -1.59
C ALA A 69 13.42 -1.82 -1.67
N SER A 70 13.09 -2.86 -0.87
CA SER A 70 13.91 -4.09 -0.88
C SER A 70 13.77 -4.90 -2.18
N ALA A 71 12.60 -4.98 -2.81
CA ALA A 71 12.43 -5.86 -3.98
C ALA A 71 13.30 -5.47 -5.19
N ALA A 72 13.71 -4.20 -5.29
CA ALA A 72 14.70 -3.78 -6.26
C ALA A 72 16.08 -4.33 -5.88
N TYR A 73 16.48 -4.23 -4.61
CA TYR A 73 17.78 -4.73 -4.12
C TYR A 73 17.84 -6.25 -3.92
N ASP A 74 16.72 -6.94 -3.69
CA ASP A 74 16.64 -8.40 -3.50
C ASP A 74 16.94 -9.16 -4.80
N ARG A 75 16.87 -8.47 -5.96
CA ARG A 75 17.28 -8.99 -7.28
C ARG A 75 18.71 -8.63 -7.66
N LEU A 76 19.34 -7.70 -6.93
CA LEU A 76 20.74 -7.37 -7.13
C LEU A 76 21.58 -8.22 -6.18
N SER A 77 22.66 -8.80 -6.70
CA SER A 77 23.69 -9.34 -5.83
C SER A 77 24.20 -8.24 -4.89
N THR A 78 24.69 -8.61 -3.69
CA THR A 78 25.35 -7.68 -2.75
C THR A 78 26.43 -6.85 -3.46
N GLU A 79 27.07 -7.49 -4.43
CA GLU A 79 27.88 -6.95 -5.52
C GLU A 79 27.42 -5.59 -6.06
N GLU A 80 26.25 -5.66 -6.70
CA GLU A 80 25.70 -4.59 -7.51
C GLU A 80 25.06 -3.51 -6.63
N ALA A 81 24.50 -3.89 -5.48
CA ALA A 81 23.99 -2.94 -4.48
C ALA A 81 25.10 -2.01 -3.97
N LEU A 82 26.29 -2.56 -3.67
CA LEU A 82 27.46 -1.79 -3.25
C LEU A 82 27.98 -0.86 -4.36
N LYS A 83 27.92 -1.31 -5.62
CA LYS A 83 28.33 -0.51 -6.78
C LYS A 83 27.43 0.72 -6.95
N ILE A 84 26.11 0.55 -6.85
CA ILE A 84 25.13 1.65 -6.93
C ILE A 84 25.34 2.65 -5.79
N PHE A 85 25.58 2.14 -4.57
CA PHE A 85 25.85 3.00 -3.41
C PHE A 85 27.09 3.88 -3.62
N ARG A 86 28.22 3.28 -4.03
CA ARG A 86 29.46 4.01 -4.30
C ARG A 86 29.30 5.02 -5.43
N GLN A 87 28.55 4.68 -6.48
CA GLN A 87 28.29 5.60 -7.59
C GLN A 87 27.50 6.83 -7.12
N ARG A 88 26.44 6.65 -6.35
CA ARG A 88 25.66 7.76 -5.78
C ARG A 88 26.47 8.65 -4.83
N SER A 89 27.36 8.07 -4.02
CA SER A 89 28.25 8.86 -3.16
C SER A 89 29.21 9.73 -3.96
N ARG A 90 29.72 9.24 -5.09
CA ARG A 90 30.57 10.02 -5.99
C ARG A 90 29.79 11.12 -6.70
N GLU A 91 28.59 10.85 -7.16
CA GLU A 91 27.71 11.85 -7.77
C GLU A 91 27.32 12.96 -6.79
N ARG A 92 27.07 12.62 -5.51
CA ARG A 92 26.83 13.64 -4.46
C ARG A 92 28.05 14.54 -4.27
N LYS A 93 29.24 13.96 -4.09
CA LYS A 93 30.48 14.75 -3.96
C LYS A 93 30.74 15.63 -5.18
N LYS A 94 30.43 15.12 -6.38
CA LYS A 94 30.59 15.88 -7.63
C LYS A 94 29.60 17.05 -7.70
N ARG A 95 28.33 16.85 -7.34
CA ARG A 95 27.33 17.93 -7.27
C ARG A 95 27.64 18.96 -6.18
N GLU A 96 28.21 18.53 -5.06
CA GLU A 96 28.68 19.42 -3.99
C GLU A 96 29.90 20.25 -4.45
N ALA A 97 30.75 19.69 -5.30
CA ALA A 97 31.90 20.39 -5.89
C ALA A 97 31.53 21.30 -7.09
N GLU A 98 30.49 20.97 -7.84
CA GLU A 98 29.97 21.78 -8.97
C GLU A 98 29.00 22.88 -8.52
N GLY A 99 28.55 22.85 -7.26
CA GLY A 99 27.67 23.85 -6.65
C GLY A 99 28.40 24.92 -5.84
N GLN A 100 29.72 25.07 -6.02
CA GLN A 100 30.56 26.12 -5.43
C GLN A 100 31.17 27.00 -6.51
#